data_AF-A0A024TL66-F1
#
_entry.id   AF-A0A024TL66-F1
#
_cell.length_a   1.000
_cell.length_b   1.000
_cell.length_c   1.000
_cell.angle_alpha   90.00
_cell.angle_beta   90.00
_cell.angle_gamma   90.00
#
_symmetry.space_group_name_H-M   'P 1'
#
loop_
_entity.id
_entity.type
_entity.pdbx_description
1 polymer ?
#
loop_
_entity_poly.entity_id
_entity_poly.type
_entity_poly.pdbx_seq_one_letter_code
_entity_poly.pdbx_strand_id
1 'polypeptide(L)'
;MKRRHDETCEKSKKGSGGDEQLRVGNFKKYYAFRLGGAIEGKLEEDSRLTAFKKEWFEGKKALDIGCNSGDMTLEIARRFSPAFIMGIDADPDLITQARASLKEYISKLTVAEAFREVTREDPSSNTVASKDIDADDDDLPLSFRLWKPPTHHASHDPLPNIGSFASGVRFPYNVVFKRENIVLDRHSGKDYDVITCLSVTKWVHLFHGDDGLKQLFHLVYALLMPGGRFILEPQKWKSYYNRKHTNATTLANYDRIALRPKDFQEYLCATVGFTSVELLKVCSTSTHGFKRPIYLYTK
;
A
#
# COMPACT_ATOMS: atom_id res chain seq x y z
N MET A 1 25.05 -65.64 -12.18
CA MET A 1 25.91 -64.48 -12.46
C MET A 1 25.18 -63.23 -11.96
N LYS A 2 25.71 -62.58 -10.91
CA LYS A 2 25.14 -61.36 -10.29
C LYS A 2 25.38 -60.13 -11.19
N ARG A 3 24.58 -59.07 -10.96
CA ARG A 3 24.73 -57.64 -11.30
C ARG A 3 23.86 -57.20 -12.49
N ARG A 4 23.20 -56.04 -12.50
CA ARG A 4 23.00 -54.94 -11.54
C ARG A 4 21.78 -54.15 -12.06
N HIS A 5 20.92 -53.69 -11.15
CA HIS A 5 19.94 -52.63 -11.42
C HIS A 5 20.70 -51.33 -11.74
N ASP A 6 20.41 -50.70 -12.87
CA ASP A 6 20.67 -49.28 -13.09
C ASP A 6 19.33 -48.56 -13.07
N GLU A 7 19.04 -47.93 -11.93
CA GLU A 7 17.98 -46.94 -11.78
C GLU A 7 18.50 -45.60 -12.35
N THR A 8 18.01 -45.22 -13.52
CA THR A 8 18.13 -43.85 -14.01
C THR A 8 17.23 -42.94 -13.18
N CYS A 9 17.85 -42.15 -12.30
CA CYS A 9 17.23 -41.07 -11.54
C CYS A 9 16.85 -39.92 -12.49
N GLU A 10 15.59 -39.87 -12.93
CA GLU A 10 15.00 -38.68 -13.52
C GLU A 10 14.88 -37.59 -12.45
N LYS A 11 15.76 -36.59 -12.52
CA LYS A 11 15.62 -35.35 -11.77
C LYS A 11 14.36 -34.62 -12.25
N SER A 12 13.26 -34.79 -11.52
CA SER A 12 12.08 -33.94 -11.67
C SER A 12 12.48 -32.49 -11.36
N LYS A 13 12.42 -31.63 -12.39
CA LYS A 13 12.44 -30.18 -12.19
C LYS A 13 11.20 -29.81 -11.38
N LYS A 14 11.38 -29.49 -10.10
CA LYS A 14 10.36 -28.77 -9.31
C LYS A 14 10.12 -27.42 -9.99
N GLY A 15 9.03 -27.33 -10.76
CA GLY A 15 8.59 -26.10 -11.39
C GLY A 15 8.18 -25.07 -10.35
N SER A 16 8.79 -23.89 -10.42
CA SER A 16 8.51 -22.68 -9.63
C SER A 16 7.20 -21.99 -10.05
N GLY A 17 6.11 -22.74 -10.19
CA GLY A 17 4.85 -22.23 -10.77
C GLY A 17 4.14 -21.17 -9.92
N GLY A 18 4.39 -21.14 -8.59
CA GLY A 18 3.78 -20.15 -7.70
C GLY A 18 4.42 -18.76 -7.77
N ASP A 19 5.71 -18.68 -8.15
CA ASP A 19 6.49 -17.44 -8.05
C ASP A 19 6.28 -16.54 -9.29
N GLU A 20 6.01 -17.10 -10.46
CA GLU A 20 5.65 -16.33 -11.67
C GLU A 20 4.25 -15.71 -11.59
N GLN A 21 3.32 -16.35 -10.87
CA GLN A 21 1.95 -15.89 -10.72
C GLN A 21 1.88 -14.59 -9.90
N LEU A 22 2.81 -14.38 -8.96
CA LEU A 22 2.86 -13.21 -8.07
C LEU A 22 3.67 -12.03 -8.64
N ARG A 23 4.44 -12.18 -9.73
CA ARG A 23 5.39 -11.14 -10.18
C ARG A 23 4.82 -10.07 -11.11
N VAL A 24 3.54 -10.17 -11.47
CA VAL A 24 2.98 -9.40 -12.58
C VAL A 24 1.80 -8.55 -12.10
N GLY A 25 2.01 -7.24 -12.09
CA GLY A 25 1.14 -6.27 -11.41
C GLY A 25 1.85 -5.56 -10.24
N ASN A 26 2.88 -6.21 -9.71
CA ASN A 26 3.73 -5.73 -8.62
C ASN A 26 4.94 -4.96 -9.17
N PHE A 27 4.68 -3.75 -9.67
CA PHE A 27 5.71 -2.94 -10.31
C PHE A 27 6.57 -2.25 -9.25
N LYS A 28 7.86 -2.63 -9.11
CA LYS A 28 8.83 -2.00 -8.19
C LYS A 28 9.04 -0.48 -8.40
N LYS A 29 8.65 0.04 -9.56
CA LYS A 29 8.69 1.49 -9.90
C LYS A 29 7.30 2.04 -10.19
N TYR A 30 6.26 1.51 -9.53
CA TYR A 30 4.86 1.88 -9.81
C TYR A 30 4.64 3.39 -9.74
N TYR A 31 5.08 4.03 -8.65
CA TYR A 31 4.85 5.47 -8.45
C TYR A 31 5.69 6.33 -9.40
N ALA A 32 6.95 5.97 -9.67
CA ALA A 32 7.77 6.64 -10.69
C ALA A 32 7.13 6.55 -12.09
N PHE A 33 6.63 5.38 -12.48
CA PHE A 33 5.90 5.21 -13.74
C PHE A 33 4.56 5.96 -13.75
N ARG A 34 3.84 5.95 -12.64
CA ARG A 34 2.54 6.64 -12.50
C ARG A 34 2.69 8.14 -12.67
N LEU A 35 3.70 8.73 -12.04
CA LEU A 35 3.99 10.17 -12.08
C LEU A 35 4.77 10.60 -13.33
N GLY A 36 5.01 9.69 -14.28
CA GLY A 36 5.60 10.02 -15.59
C GLY A 36 7.11 10.25 -15.56
N GLY A 37 7.83 9.74 -14.56
CA GLY A 37 9.29 9.85 -14.47
C GLY A 37 9.84 11.27 -14.29
N ALA A 38 8.98 12.29 -14.24
CA ALA A 38 9.36 13.70 -14.19
C ALA A 38 9.56 14.24 -12.76
N ILE A 39 9.25 13.46 -11.73
CA ILE A 39 9.36 13.87 -10.34
C ILE A 39 10.14 12.79 -9.60
N GLU A 40 11.47 12.87 -9.66
CA GLU A 40 12.27 12.33 -8.57
C GLU A 40 11.94 13.16 -7.34
N GLY A 41 11.14 12.57 -6.43
CA GLY A 41 11.20 12.98 -5.04
C GLY A 41 10.01 13.69 -4.42
N LYS A 42 8.74 13.37 -4.77
CA LYS A 42 7.63 13.39 -3.79
C LYS A 42 6.32 12.86 -4.40
N LEU A 43 5.70 11.86 -3.75
CA LEU A 43 4.30 11.47 -4.02
C LEU A 43 3.31 12.60 -3.69
N GLU A 44 3.78 13.70 -3.11
CA GLU A 44 2.96 14.80 -2.59
C GLU A 44 2.02 15.41 -3.62
N GLU A 45 2.35 15.27 -4.90
CA GLU A 45 1.60 15.74 -6.05
C GLU A 45 0.69 14.67 -6.68
N ASP A 46 0.62 13.45 -6.13
CA ASP A 46 -0.29 12.42 -6.65
C ASP A 46 -1.74 12.92 -6.51
N SER A 47 -2.39 13.14 -7.66
CA SER A 47 -3.72 13.72 -7.73
C SER A 47 -4.79 12.92 -6.99
N ARG A 48 -4.53 11.64 -6.64
CA ARG A 48 -5.41 10.85 -5.76
C ARG A 48 -5.52 11.43 -4.36
N LEU A 49 -4.43 11.94 -3.78
CA LEU A 49 -4.41 12.50 -2.43
C LEU A 49 -5.39 13.68 -2.31
N THR A 50 -5.56 14.47 -3.38
CA THR A 50 -6.51 15.60 -3.41
C THR A 50 -7.99 15.17 -3.50
N ALA A 51 -8.27 13.90 -3.75
CA ALA A 51 -9.64 13.38 -3.71
C ALA A 51 -10.05 12.96 -2.29
N PHE A 52 -9.09 12.81 -1.37
CA PHE A 52 -9.33 12.37 -0.01
C PHE A 52 -9.61 13.55 0.90
N LYS A 53 -10.48 13.34 1.89
CA LYS A 53 -10.77 14.32 2.94
C LYS A 53 -10.22 13.86 4.28
N LYS A 54 -9.67 14.80 5.06
CA LYS A 54 -8.98 14.50 6.33
C LYS A 54 -9.91 13.79 7.31
N GLU A 55 -11.15 14.24 7.42
CA GLU A 55 -12.18 13.69 8.32
C GLU A 55 -12.57 12.24 8.04
N TRP A 56 -12.20 11.69 6.87
CA TRP A 56 -12.42 10.27 6.60
C TRP A 56 -11.41 9.41 7.33
N PHE A 57 -10.18 9.89 7.52
CA PHE A 57 -9.09 9.12 8.09
C PHE A 57 -8.72 9.56 9.50
N GLU A 58 -8.88 10.83 9.86
CA GLU A 58 -8.39 11.37 11.13
C GLU A 58 -8.96 10.61 12.34
N GLY A 59 -8.05 10.04 13.15
CA GLY A 59 -8.42 9.22 14.30
C GLY A 59 -9.13 7.90 13.94
N LYS A 60 -9.12 7.49 12.67
CA LYS A 60 -9.81 6.30 12.16
C LYS A 60 -8.88 5.12 11.92
N LYS A 61 -9.48 3.92 11.79
CA LYS A 61 -8.80 2.69 11.41
C LYS A 61 -8.92 2.48 9.90
N ALA A 62 -7.78 2.45 9.20
CA ALA A 62 -7.71 2.33 7.75
C ALA A 62 -7.01 1.03 7.29
N LEU A 63 -7.43 0.52 6.13
CA LEU A 63 -6.77 -0.55 5.39
C LEU A 63 -6.49 -0.08 3.96
N ASP A 64 -5.26 -0.28 3.49
CA ASP A 64 -4.85 -0.02 2.12
C ASP A 64 -4.53 -1.33 1.40
N ILE A 65 -5.45 -1.77 0.54
CA ILE A 65 -5.35 -3.01 -0.22
C ILE A 65 -4.50 -2.76 -1.46
N GLY A 66 -3.44 -3.56 -1.62
CA GLY A 66 -2.47 -3.44 -2.71
C GLY A 66 -1.58 -2.21 -2.55
N CYS A 67 -0.98 -2.05 -1.36
CA CYS A 67 -0.19 -0.87 -1.00
C CYS A 67 1.10 -0.70 -1.82
N ASN A 68 1.51 -1.73 -2.58
CA ASN A 68 2.76 -1.76 -3.32
C ASN A 68 3.96 -1.51 -2.37
N SER A 69 4.90 -0.63 -2.74
CA SER A 69 6.01 -0.19 -1.88
C SER A 69 5.60 0.74 -0.73
N GLY A 70 4.30 0.95 -0.50
CA GLY A 70 3.78 1.65 0.67
C GLY A 70 3.74 3.17 0.58
N ASP A 71 4.20 3.78 -0.52
CA ASP A 71 4.31 5.24 -0.62
C ASP A 71 2.97 5.97 -0.42
N MET A 72 1.89 5.50 -1.07
CA MET A 72 0.56 6.07 -0.86
C MET A 72 0.07 5.88 0.58
N THR A 73 0.32 4.71 1.16
CA THR A 73 -0.05 4.41 2.55
C THR A 73 0.65 5.35 3.52
N LEU A 74 1.94 5.62 3.32
CA LEU A 74 2.71 6.57 4.13
C LEU A 74 2.19 8.00 3.97
N GLU A 75 1.87 8.42 2.75
CA GLU A 75 1.30 9.76 2.50
C GLU A 75 -0.08 9.93 3.12
N ILE A 76 -0.93 8.90 3.08
CA ILE A 76 -2.22 8.92 3.78
C ILE A 76 -1.99 9.05 5.29
N ALA A 77 -1.06 8.26 5.84
CA ALA A 77 -0.76 8.26 7.27
C ALA A 77 -0.26 9.62 7.75
N ARG A 78 0.64 10.24 6.97
CA ARG A 78 1.24 11.55 7.24
C ARG A 78 0.20 12.68 7.16
N ARG A 79 -0.58 12.74 6.07
CA ARG A 79 -1.48 13.87 5.78
C ARG A 79 -2.78 13.84 6.54
N PHE A 80 -3.34 12.65 6.75
CA PHE A 80 -4.71 12.50 7.26
C PHE A 80 -4.80 11.89 8.65
N SER A 81 -3.66 11.62 9.28
CA SER A 81 -3.54 11.29 10.71
C SER A 81 -4.51 10.19 11.21
N PRO A 82 -4.58 9.02 10.56
CA PRO A 82 -5.36 7.91 11.07
C PRO A 82 -4.89 7.47 12.47
N ALA A 83 -5.80 6.91 13.26
CA ALA A 83 -5.39 6.24 14.50
C ALA A 83 -4.52 5.00 14.18
N PHE A 84 -4.81 4.35 13.04
CA PHE A 84 -4.07 3.20 12.55
C PHE A 84 -4.29 3.02 11.06
N ILE A 85 -3.24 2.67 10.32
CA ILE A 85 -3.36 2.23 8.92
C ILE A 85 -2.52 1.00 8.65
N MET A 86 -3.14 0.00 8.03
CA MET A 86 -2.45 -1.21 7.55
C MET A 86 -2.38 -1.18 6.03
N GLY A 87 -1.17 -1.22 5.46
CA GLY A 87 -0.95 -1.51 4.05
C GLY A 87 -0.74 -3.01 3.85
N ILE A 88 -1.50 -3.61 2.93
CA ILE A 88 -1.31 -5.02 2.53
C ILE A 88 -0.95 -5.15 1.06
N ASP A 89 -0.09 -6.10 0.74
CA ASP A 89 0.26 -6.45 -0.63
C ASP A 89 0.60 -7.94 -0.71
N ALA A 90 0.33 -8.56 -1.87
CA ALA A 90 0.59 -9.99 -2.07
C ALA A 90 2.09 -10.28 -2.27
N ASP A 91 2.88 -9.27 -2.68
CA ASP A 91 4.30 -9.39 -2.97
C ASP A 91 5.18 -9.20 -1.70
N PRO A 92 5.94 -10.21 -1.28
CA PRO A 92 6.84 -10.08 -0.14
C PRO A 92 7.98 -9.08 -0.36
N ASP A 93 8.47 -8.90 -1.60
CA ASP A 93 9.54 -7.95 -1.90
C ASP A 93 9.05 -6.50 -1.75
N LEU A 94 7.82 -6.21 -2.19
CA LEU A 94 7.25 -4.87 -2.06
C LEU A 94 6.96 -4.53 -0.61
N ILE A 95 6.47 -5.49 0.18
CA ILE A 95 6.30 -5.30 1.62
C ILE A 95 7.63 -5.11 2.33
N THR A 96 8.68 -5.82 1.90
CA THR A 96 10.03 -5.60 2.42
C THR A 96 10.51 -4.17 2.13
N GLN A 97 10.29 -3.67 0.92
CA GLN A 97 10.57 -2.28 0.56
C GLN A 97 9.75 -1.28 1.40
N ALA A 98 8.45 -1.49 1.54
CA ALA A 98 7.58 -0.61 2.33
C ALA A 98 8.03 -0.51 3.80
N ARG A 99 8.41 -1.64 4.39
CA ARG A 99 8.97 -1.68 5.76
C ARG A 99 10.32 -0.99 5.85
N ALA A 100 11.17 -1.15 4.84
CA ALA A 100 12.46 -0.46 4.79
C ALA A 100 12.28 1.07 4.69
N SER A 101 11.37 1.55 3.83
CA SER A 101 11.03 2.97 3.70
C SER A 101 10.48 3.55 5.01
N LEU A 102 9.59 2.84 5.70
CA LEU A 102 9.09 3.24 7.01
C LEU A 102 10.22 3.32 8.06
N LYS A 103 11.12 2.32 8.09
CA LYS A 103 12.26 2.28 9.02
C LYS A 103 13.25 3.42 8.75
N GLU A 104 13.52 3.72 7.48
CA GLU A 104 14.37 4.84 7.08
C GLU A 104 13.75 6.17 7.52
N TYR A 105 12.44 6.35 7.30
CA TYR A 105 11.71 7.53 7.75
C TYR A 105 11.78 7.72 9.27
N ILE A 106 11.55 6.65 10.05
CA ILE A 106 11.69 6.67 11.52
C ILE A 106 13.13 7.07 11.91
N SER A 107 14.13 6.50 11.24
CA SER A 107 15.53 6.77 11.55
C SER A 107 15.89 8.24 11.30
N LYS A 108 15.40 8.83 10.20
CA LYS A 108 15.58 10.27 9.89
C LYS A 108 14.93 11.16 10.96
N LEU A 109 13.73 10.82 11.41
CA LEU A 109 13.06 11.57 12.49
C LEU A 109 13.84 11.50 13.80
N THR A 110 14.33 10.34 14.19
CA THR A 110 15.14 10.19 15.41
C THR A 110 16.43 11.01 15.36
N VAL A 111 17.12 11.03 14.21
CA VAL A 111 18.31 11.87 14.02
C VAL A 111 17.97 13.36 14.12
N ALA A 112 16.87 13.80 13.48
CA ALA A 112 16.42 15.18 13.55
C ALA A 112 15.95 15.61 14.95
N GLU A 113 15.36 14.71 15.73
CA GLU A 113 15.02 14.93 17.15
C GLU A 113 16.26 15.10 18.00
N ALA A 114 17.23 14.18 17.90
CA ALA A 114 18.49 14.27 18.63
C ALA A 114 19.26 15.56 18.30
N PHE A 115 19.27 15.97 17.02
CA PHE A 115 19.87 17.23 16.61
C PHE A 115 19.20 18.45 17.27
N ARG A 116 17.87 18.47 17.33
CA ARG A 116 17.10 19.54 18.00
C ARG A 116 17.35 19.60 19.50
N GLU A 117 17.55 18.47 20.16
CA GLU A 117 17.89 18.42 21.60
C GLU A 117 19.26 19.04 21.86
N VAL A 118 20.29 18.64 21.11
CA VAL A 118 21.65 19.19 21.25
C VAL A 118 21.68 20.70 20.99
N THR A 119 20.92 21.18 20.00
CA THR A 119 20.89 22.61 19.65
C THR A 119 20.16 23.46 20.70
N ARG A 120 19.26 22.88 21.50
CA ARG A 120 18.56 23.60 22.59
C ARG A 120 19.42 23.76 23.84
N GLU A 121 20.43 22.93 24.03
CA GLU A 121 21.32 22.96 25.19
C GLU A 121 22.49 23.96 25.03
N ASP A 122 22.67 24.58 23.87
CA ASP A 122 23.66 25.63 23.62
C ASP A 122 23.00 27.00 23.34
N PRO A 123 22.85 27.87 24.36
CA PRO A 123 22.22 29.19 24.21
C PRO A 123 23.09 30.20 23.43
N SER A 124 24.34 29.85 23.09
CA SER A 124 25.27 30.76 22.41
C SER A 124 25.14 30.72 20.88
N SER A 125 24.40 29.75 20.35
CA SER A 125 24.08 29.62 18.94
C SER A 125 22.85 30.48 18.60
N ASN A 126 23.10 31.68 18.05
CA ASN A 126 22.07 32.62 17.59
C ASN A 126 21.41 32.16 16.26
N THR A 127 21.01 30.89 16.16
CA THR A 127 20.28 30.36 15.01
C THR A 127 18.79 30.39 15.31
N VAL A 128 18.07 31.13 14.46
CA VAL A 128 16.62 31.32 14.57
C VAL A 128 15.95 29.95 14.56
N ALA A 129 15.38 29.55 15.69
CA ALA A 129 14.54 28.36 15.78
C ALA A 129 13.29 28.57 14.91
N SER A 130 13.39 28.17 13.65
CA SER A 130 12.27 28.11 12.73
C SER A 130 11.29 27.05 13.24
N LYS A 131 10.12 27.51 13.66
CA LYS A 131 8.94 26.67 13.85
C LYS A 131 8.61 25.99 12.52
N ASP A 132 8.34 24.69 12.60
CA ASP A 132 7.67 23.88 11.58
C ASP A 132 8.36 23.82 10.21
N ILE A 133 9.62 23.38 10.18
CA ILE A 133 10.27 22.91 8.96
C ILE A 133 10.48 21.41 9.12
N ASP A 134 9.84 20.61 8.26
CA ASP A 134 10.31 19.27 7.90
C ASP A 134 11.79 19.45 7.54
N ALA A 135 12.71 19.19 8.49
CA ALA A 135 14.13 19.43 8.30
C ALA A 135 14.59 18.54 7.15
N ASP A 136 14.65 19.11 5.94
CA ASP A 136 15.21 18.45 4.77
C ASP A 136 16.65 18.05 5.14
N ASP A 137 17.07 16.87 4.65
CA ASP A 137 18.36 16.24 4.96
C ASP A 137 19.53 17.23 4.77
N ASP A 138 19.36 18.22 3.90
CA ASP A 138 20.34 19.24 3.54
C ASP A 138 20.66 20.28 4.61
N ASP A 139 19.85 20.45 5.66
CA ASP A 139 20.13 21.37 6.77
C ASP A 139 20.83 20.71 7.97
N LEU A 140 20.99 19.37 7.97
CA LEU A 140 21.65 18.65 9.06
C LEU A 140 23.19 18.64 8.87
N PRO A 141 23.99 18.83 9.93
CA PRO A 141 25.44 18.71 9.83
C PRO A 141 25.87 17.30 9.44
N LEU A 142 26.98 17.20 8.70
CA LEU A 142 27.48 15.93 8.16
C LEU A 142 27.71 14.86 9.25
N SER A 143 28.10 15.28 10.45
CA SER A 143 28.27 14.40 11.61
C SER A 143 26.96 13.74 12.04
N PHE A 144 25.83 14.44 11.96
CA PHE A 144 24.50 13.90 12.28
C PHE A 144 23.93 13.05 11.13
N ARG A 145 24.19 13.41 9.86
CA ARG A 145 23.81 12.55 8.71
C ARG A 145 24.55 11.22 8.71
N LEU A 146 25.80 11.21 9.15
CA LEU A 146 26.64 10.01 9.27
C LEU A 146 26.45 9.29 10.62
N TRP A 147 25.72 9.91 11.56
CA TRP A 147 25.47 9.32 12.86
C TRP A 147 24.52 8.13 12.68
N LYS A 148 25.03 6.96 13.00
CA LYS A 148 24.19 5.79 13.21
C LYS A 148 23.81 5.82 14.69
N PRO A 149 22.51 5.96 15.04
CA PRO A 149 22.12 5.80 16.43
C PRO A 149 22.67 4.46 16.92
N PRO A 150 23.16 4.37 18.17
CA PRO A 150 23.65 3.13 18.71
C PRO A 150 22.62 2.04 18.43
N THR A 151 23.03 0.95 17.79
CA THR A 151 22.26 -0.29 17.85
C THR A 151 22.39 -0.74 19.29
N HIS A 152 21.57 -0.18 20.19
CA HIS A 152 21.44 -0.74 21.50
C HIS A 152 21.04 -2.19 21.27
N HIS A 153 21.90 -3.11 21.72
CA HIS A 153 21.48 -4.44 22.14
C HIS A 153 20.51 -4.22 23.33
N ALA A 154 19.35 -3.65 23.04
CA ALA A 154 18.30 -3.46 24.01
C ALA A 154 17.58 -4.80 24.07
N SER A 155 17.79 -5.52 25.17
CA SER A 155 16.94 -6.64 25.60
C SER A 155 15.51 -6.21 25.94
N HIS A 156 15.12 -4.97 25.60
CA HIS A 156 13.76 -4.46 25.54
C HIS A 156 13.69 -3.46 24.37
N ASP A 157 12.99 -3.81 23.28
CA ASP A 157 12.68 -2.90 22.17
C ASP A 157 11.94 -1.66 22.71
N PRO A 158 12.48 -0.42 22.57
CA PRO A 158 11.74 0.80 22.87
C PRO A 158 11.17 1.43 21.59
N LEU A 159 10.96 0.63 20.53
CA LEU A 159 10.05 1.06 19.47
C LEU A 159 8.63 0.92 20.05
N PRO A 160 7.87 2.02 20.23
CA PRO A 160 6.49 1.92 20.70
C PRO A 160 5.76 0.95 19.77
N ASN A 161 5.17 -0.12 20.33
CA ASN A 161 4.57 -1.25 19.62
C ASN A 161 4.05 -0.84 18.23
N ILE A 162 4.88 -1.03 17.20
CA ILE A 162 4.53 -0.62 15.84
C ILE A 162 3.27 -1.39 15.47
N GLY A 163 2.20 -0.66 15.17
CA GLY A 163 0.93 -1.27 14.83
C GLY A 163 0.01 -1.65 16.00
N SER A 164 0.27 -1.18 17.21
CA SER A 164 -0.74 -1.23 18.27
C SER A 164 -1.77 -0.12 18.08
N PHE A 165 -3.06 -0.45 18.20
CA PHE A 165 -4.14 0.54 18.32
C PHE A 165 -4.15 1.23 19.70
N ALA A 166 -3.04 1.19 20.43
CA ALA A 166 -2.89 1.85 21.70
C ALA A 166 -3.11 3.36 21.54
N SER A 167 -3.90 3.93 22.44
CA SER A 167 -4.14 5.37 22.50
C SER A 167 -2.80 6.12 22.53
N GLY A 168 -2.62 7.08 21.61
CA GLY A 168 -1.43 7.94 21.58
C GLY A 168 -0.39 7.57 20.53
N VAL A 169 -0.51 6.42 19.85
CA VAL A 169 0.37 6.11 18.72
C VAL A 169 0.04 7.05 17.55
N ARG A 170 1.07 7.73 17.03
CA ARG A 170 0.97 8.69 15.91
C ARG A 170 1.89 8.25 14.78
N PHE A 171 1.72 8.86 13.62
CA PHE A 171 2.66 8.70 12.51
C PHE A 171 4.09 9.02 12.97
N PRO A 172 5.09 8.20 12.61
CA PRO A 172 5.04 7.03 11.71
C PRO A 172 4.66 5.68 12.36
N TYR A 173 4.51 5.62 13.69
CA TYR A 173 4.33 4.37 14.44
C TYR A 173 2.94 3.75 14.33
N ASN A 174 1.97 4.49 13.78
CA ASN A 174 0.59 4.02 13.50
C ASN A 174 0.45 3.27 12.15
N VAL A 175 1.56 3.02 11.44
CA VAL A 175 1.58 2.35 10.13
C VAL A 175 2.09 0.92 10.26
N VAL A 176 1.39 -0.02 9.63
CA VAL A 176 1.82 -1.42 9.52
C VAL A 176 1.80 -1.88 8.07
N PHE A 177 2.84 -2.59 7.65
CA PHE A 177 2.86 -3.29 6.37
C PHE A 177 2.85 -4.80 6.57
N LYS A 178 1.97 -5.50 5.86
CA LYS A 178 1.81 -6.95 5.94
C LYS A 178 1.73 -7.58 4.55
N ARG A 179 2.46 -8.67 4.35
CA ARG A 179 2.27 -9.50 3.16
C ARG A 179 0.97 -10.27 3.32
N GLU A 180 0.05 -10.07 2.39
CA GLU A 180 -1.23 -10.74 2.36
C GLU A 180 -1.81 -10.75 0.94
N ASN A 181 -2.17 -11.92 0.43
CA ASN A 181 -3.03 -12.04 -0.73
C ASN A 181 -4.48 -11.92 -0.26
N ILE A 182 -5.08 -10.76 -0.46
CA ILE A 182 -6.42 -10.43 0.05
C ILE A 182 -7.55 -11.38 -0.43
N VAL A 183 -7.33 -12.15 -1.51
CA VAL A 183 -8.33 -13.11 -2.03
C VAL A 183 -8.14 -14.50 -1.41
N LEU A 184 -6.89 -14.93 -1.23
CA LEU A 184 -6.55 -16.30 -0.82
C LEU A 184 -6.26 -16.44 0.67
N ASP A 185 -5.66 -15.42 1.28
CA ASP A 185 -5.28 -15.45 2.68
C ASP A 185 -6.47 -15.01 3.56
N ARG A 186 -6.53 -15.53 4.79
CA ARG A 186 -7.53 -15.10 5.77
C ARG A 186 -7.12 -13.77 6.39
N HIS A 187 -7.86 -12.71 6.08
CA HIS A 187 -7.67 -11.42 6.73
C HIS A 187 -8.07 -11.49 8.21
N SER A 188 -7.20 -11.00 9.10
CA SER A 188 -7.41 -11.03 10.56
C SER A 188 -7.97 -9.72 11.12
N GLY A 189 -7.87 -8.62 10.37
CA GLY A 189 -8.46 -7.34 10.72
C GLY A 189 -9.98 -7.34 10.55
N LYS A 190 -10.62 -6.35 11.16
CA LYS A 190 -12.06 -6.06 11.04
C LYS A 190 -12.32 -4.64 11.57
N ASP A 191 -13.55 -4.20 11.46
CA ASP A 191 -14.04 -2.94 12.03
C ASP A 191 -13.23 -1.73 11.51
N TYR A 192 -12.97 -1.71 10.20
CA TYR A 192 -12.32 -0.58 9.54
C TYR A 192 -13.33 0.56 9.29
N ASP A 193 -12.90 1.80 9.49
CA ASP A 193 -13.67 2.97 9.09
C ASP A 193 -13.50 3.27 7.59
N VAL A 194 -12.29 3.04 7.06
CA VAL A 194 -11.93 3.32 5.66
C VAL A 194 -11.11 2.18 5.07
N ILE A 195 -11.44 1.78 3.86
CA ILE A 195 -10.64 0.85 3.07
C ILE A 195 -10.33 1.50 1.72
N THR A 196 -9.06 1.59 1.35
CA THR A 196 -8.61 2.02 0.02
C THR A 196 -8.27 0.79 -0.84
N CYS A 197 -8.69 0.81 -2.10
CA CYS A 197 -8.35 -0.20 -3.11
C CYS A 197 -8.07 0.53 -4.42
N LEU A 198 -6.82 0.99 -4.54
CA LEU A 198 -6.42 1.93 -5.57
C LEU A 198 -5.66 1.21 -6.68
N SER A 199 -6.26 1.10 -7.87
CA SER A 199 -5.62 0.40 -8.99
C SER A 199 -5.26 -1.06 -8.71
N VAL A 200 -6.13 -1.79 -8.01
CA VAL A 200 -5.94 -3.22 -7.69
C VAL A 200 -6.91 -4.12 -8.42
N THR A 201 -8.16 -3.68 -8.64
CA THR A 201 -9.25 -4.55 -9.11
C THR A 201 -8.90 -5.34 -10.38
N LYS A 202 -8.23 -4.73 -11.36
CA LYS A 202 -7.81 -5.43 -12.58
C LYS A 202 -6.94 -6.65 -12.30
N TRP A 203 -5.99 -6.53 -11.39
CA TRP A 203 -5.05 -7.61 -11.11
C TRP A 203 -5.76 -8.76 -10.41
N VAL A 204 -6.56 -8.46 -9.39
CA VAL A 204 -7.43 -9.46 -8.75
C VAL A 204 -8.32 -10.15 -9.77
N HIS A 205 -8.93 -9.39 -10.66
CA HIS A 205 -9.88 -9.88 -11.64
C HIS A 205 -9.25 -10.73 -12.75
N LEU A 206 -8.05 -10.37 -13.22
CA LEU A 206 -7.28 -11.20 -14.15
C LEU A 206 -6.76 -12.49 -13.48
N PHE A 207 -6.35 -12.43 -12.21
CA PHE A 207 -5.77 -13.58 -11.53
C PHE A 207 -6.78 -14.57 -10.97
N HIS A 208 -7.93 -14.07 -10.52
CA HIS A 208 -8.91 -14.86 -9.78
C HIS A 208 -10.31 -14.82 -10.42
N GLY A 209 -10.44 -14.24 -11.62
CA GLY A 209 -11.70 -14.15 -12.34
C GLY A 209 -12.75 -13.31 -11.61
N ASP A 210 -14.00 -13.41 -12.07
CA ASP A 210 -15.14 -12.74 -11.44
C ASP A 210 -15.29 -13.16 -9.97
N ASP A 211 -15.09 -14.44 -9.66
CA ASP A 211 -15.30 -14.97 -8.30
C ASP A 211 -14.35 -14.33 -7.29
N GLY A 212 -13.06 -14.21 -7.61
CA GLY A 212 -12.11 -13.55 -6.71
C GLY A 212 -12.36 -12.05 -6.56
N LEU A 213 -12.81 -11.37 -7.63
CA LEU A 213 -13.18 -9.96 -7.53
C LEU A 213 -14.44 -9.76 -6.68
N LYS A 214 -15.45 -10.62 -6.85
CA LYS A 214 -16.67 -10.60 -6.04
C LYS A 214 -16.38 -10.91 -4.58
N GLN A 215 -15.51 -11.88 -4.31
CA GLN A 215 -15.04 -12.22 -2.97
C GLN A 215 -14.33 -11.02 -2.32
N LEU A 216 -13.46 -10.33 -3.05
CA LEU A 216 -12.84 -9.08 -2.57
C LEU A 216 -13.89 -8.04 -2.17
N PHE A 217 -14.89 -7.77 -3.03
CA PHE A 217 -15.92 -6.77 -2.72
C PHE A 217 -16.76 -7.12 -1.50
N HIS A 218 -17.18 -8.39 -1.38
CA HIS A 218 -17.91 -8.87 -0.20
C HIS A 218 -17.04 -8.82 1.06
N LEU A 219 -15.76 -9.17 0.96
CA LEU A 219 -14.82 -9.06 2.07
C LEU A 219 -14.65 -7.60 2.53
N VAL A 220 -14.42 -6.67 1.61
CA VAL A 220 -14.31 -5.23 1.94
C VAL A 220 -15.56 -4.76 2.69
N TYR A 221 -16.75 -5.10 2.21
CA TYR A 221 -17.99 -4.74 2.89
C TYR A 221 -18.08 -5.37 4.29
N ALA A 222 -17.70 -6.64 4.45
CA ALA A 222 -17.70 -7.31 5.76
C ALA A 222 -16.69 -6.70 6.74
N LEU A 223 -15.55 -6.21 6.25
CA LEU A 223 -14.48 -5.61 7.06
C LEU A 223 -14.80 -4.17 7.51
N LEU A 224 -15.70 -3.47 6.82
CA LEU A 224 -16.12 -2.11 7.17
C LEU A 224 -17.13 -2.09 8.32
N MET A 225 -16.99 -1.11 9.22
CA MET A 225 -18.05 -0.77 10.17
C MET A 225 -19.29 -0.17 9.45
N PRO A 226 -20.48 -0.17 10.08
CA PRO A 226 -21.61 0.63 9.60
C PRO A 226 -21.20 2.10 9.41
N GLY A 227 -21.55 2.72 8.27
CA GLY A 227 -21.10 4.06 7.89
C GLY A 227 -19.65 4.12 7.40
N GLY A 228 -18.98 2.97 7.28
CA GLY A 228 -17.62 2.85 6.78
C GLY A 228 -17.51 3.17 5.28
N ARG A 229 -16.31 3.54 4.86
CA ARG A 229 -16.03 4.09 3.52
C ARG A 229 -15.12 3.17 2.72
N PHE A 230 -15.55 2.82 1.52
CA PHE A 230 -14.72 2.11 0.54
C PHE A 230 -14.31 3.05 -0.60
N ILE A 231 -13.02 3.33 -0.71
CA ILE A 231 -12.44 4.20 -1.74
C ILE A 231 -11.83 3.32 -2.84
N LEU A 232 -12.43 3.36 -4.02
CA LEU A 232 -12.11 2.47 -5.14
C LEU A 232 -11.62 3.25 -6.36
N GLU A 233 -10.44 2.91 -6.88
CA GLU A 233 -9.94 3.38 -8.18
C GLU A 233 -9.85 2.19 -9.15
N PRO A 234 -10.92 1.88 -9.90
CA PRO A 234 -10.91 0.75 -10.83
C PRO A 234 -10.17 1.11 -12.13
N GLN A 235 -9.37 0.19 -12.68
CA GLN A 235 -8.80 0.40 -14.01
C GLN A 235 -9.81 0.14 -15.13
N LYS A 236 -9.70 0.91 -16.21
CA LYS A 236 -10.53 0.75 -17.42
C LYS A 236 -10.30 -0.59 -18.13
N TRP A 237 -11.36 -1.11 -18.75
CA TRP A 237 -11.33 -2.38 -19.50
C TRP A 237 -10.21 -2.47 -20.54
N LYS A 238 -9.95 -1.38 -21.30
CA LYS A 238 -8.85 -1.33 -22.28
C LYS A 238 -7.49 -1.74 -21.70
N SER A 239 -7.25 -1.49 -20.40
CA SER A 239 -5.98 -1.86 -19.74
C SER A 239 -5.88 -3.36 -19.39
N TYR A 240 -6.99 -4.09 -19.38
CA TYR A 240 -7.04 -5.55 -19.20
C TYR A 240 -6.52 -6.23 -20.46
N TYR A 241 -6.99 -5.79 -21.64
CA TYR A 241 -6.53 -6.31 -22.93
C TYR A 241 -5.00 -6.28 -23.05
N ASN A 242 -4.37 -5.19 -22.62
CA ASN A 242 -2.91 -5.04 -22.66
C ASN A 242 -2.15 -5.96 -21.69
N ARG A 243 -2.84 -6.61 -20.75
CA ARG A 243 -2.24 -7.43 -19.68
C ARG A 243 -2.82 -8.85 -19.62
N LYS A 244 -3.70 -9.24 -20.55
CA LYS A 244 -4.31 -10.58 -20.55
C LYS A 244 -3.31 -11.70 -20.84
N HIS A 245 -2.28 -11.44 -21.65
CA HIS A 245 -1.22 -12.41 -21.99
C HIS A 245 -0.08 -12.46 -20.97
N THR A 246 -0.31 -11.95 -19.77
CA THR A 246 0.68 -11.93 -18.70
C THR A 246 1.07 -13.36 -18.27
N ASN A 247 0.12 -14.29 -18.16
CA ASN A 247 0.34 -15.73 -18.05
C ASN A 247 -0.91 -16.52 -18.50
N ALA A 248 -0.87 -17.85 -18.42
CA ALA A 248 -1.98 -18.72 -18.82
C ALA A 248 -3.26 -18.46 -18.00
N THR A 249 -3.13 -18.22 -16.68
CA THR A 249 -4.25 -17.91 -15.80
C THR A 249 -4.95 -16.61 -16.19
N THR A 250 -4.18 -15.54 -16.42
CA THR A 250 -4.75 -14.24 -16.80
C THR A 250 -5.45 -14.28 -18.14
N LEU A 251 -4.94 -15.09 -19.08
CA LEU A 251 -5.57 -15.27 -20.39
C LEU A 251 -6.88 -16.04 -20.26
N ALA A 252 -6.88 -17.18 -19.57
CA ALA A 252 -8.07 -18.01 -19.37
C ALA A 252 -9.19 -17.26 -18.63
N ASN A 253 -8.84 -16.45 -17.62
CA ASN A 253 -9.80 -15.64 -16.89
C ASN A 253 -10.32 -14.48 -17.75
N TYR A 254 -9.45 -13.78 -18.49
CA TYR A 254 -9.86 -12.62 -19.30
C TYR A 254 -11.04 -12.95 -20.24
N ASP A 255 -10.99 -14.11 -20.89
CA ASP A 255 -12.04 -14.56 -21.82
C ASP A 255 -13.36 -14.92 -21.10
N ARG A 256 -13.30 -15.23 -19.80
CA ARG A 256 -14.45 -15.61 -18.96
C ARG A 256 -15.03 -14.47 -18.13
N ILE A 257 -14.33 -13.35 -17.98
CA ILE A 257 -14.82 -12.20 -17.20
C ILE A 257 -16.17 -11.75 -17.77
N ALA A 258 -17.20 -11.71 -16.93
CA ALA A 258 -18.53 -11.20 -17.27
C ALA A 258 -18.78 -9.85 -16.58
N LEU A 259 -18.42 -9.71 -15.30
CA LEU A 259 -18.57 -8.48 -14.53
C LEU A 259 -17.55 -7.43 -14.97
N ARG A 260 -17.88 -6.48 -15.86
CA ARG A 260 -16.92 -5.49 -16.36
C ARG A 260 -16.79 -4.30 -15.39
N PRO A 261 -15.70 -3.51 -15.46
CA PRO A 261 -15.52 -2.32 -14.60
C PRO A 261 -16.67 -1.30 -14.62
N LYS A 262 -17.39 -1.20 -15.75
CA LYS A 262 -18.59 -0.34 -15.87
C LYS A 262 -19.77 -0.81 -15.02
N ASP A 263 -19.81 -2.11 -14.69
CA ASP A 263 -20.90 -2.76 -13.97
C ASP A 263 -20.55 -2.94 -12.47
N PHE A 264 -19.35 -2.51 -12.04
CA PHE A 264 -18.92 -2.61 -10.63
C PHE A 264 -19.82 -1.82 -9.69
N GLN A 265 -20.23 -0.62 -10.09
CA GLN A 265 -21.09 0.24 -9.28
C GLN A 265 -22.42 -0.45 -8.97
N GLU A 266 -23.07 -1.00 -10.00
CA GLU A 266 -24.32 -1.74 -9.84
C GLU A 266 -24.11 -2.96 -8.95
N TYR A 267 -23.05 -3.75 -9.17
CA TYR A 267 -22.77 -4.92 -8.34
C TYR A 267 -22.51 -4.56 -6.86
N LEU A 268 -21.72 -3.52 -6.60
CA LEU A 268 -21.39 -3.06 -5.24
C LEU A 268 -22.64 -2.54 -4.49
N CYS A 269 -23.51 -1.80 -5.16
CA CYS A 269 -24.71 -1.26 -4.52
C CYS A 269 -25.84 -2.30 -4.43
N ALA A 270 -26.18 -2.97 -5.53
CA ALA A 270 -27.34 -3.86 -5.60
C ALA A 270 -27.09 -5.26 -5.01
N THR A 271 -25.86 -5.78 -5.09
CA THR A 271 -25.55 -7.15 -4.66
C THR A 271 -24.73 -7.20 -3.37
N VAL A 272 -23.74 -6.32 -3.20
CA VAL A 272 -22.87 -6.33 -2.01
C VAL A 272 -23.51 -5.60 -0.83
N GLY A 273 -24.24 -4.50 -1.10
CA GLY A 273 -25.03 -3.79 -0.09
C GLY A 273 -24.50 -2.42 0.31
N PHE A 274 -23.60 -1.80 -0.46
CA PHE A 274 -23.22 -0.40 -0.24
C PHE A 274 -24.41 0.52 -0.53
N THR A 275 -24.73 1.42 0.40
CA THR A 275 -25.94 2.25 0.35
C THR A 275 -25.82 3.46 -0.58
N SER A 276 -24.59 3.92 -0.85
CA SER A 276 -24.35 5.05 -1.74
C SER A 276 -23.00 4.95 -2.43
N VAL A 277 -22.89 5.67 -3.55
CA VAL A 277 -21.66 5.83 -4.33
C VAL A 277 -21.53 7.28 -4.79
N GLU A 278 -20.35 7.85 -4.63
CA GLU A 278 -19.98 9.19 -5.09
C GLU A 278 -18.76 9.10 -6.00
N LEU A 279 -18.79 9.75 -7.16
CA LEU A 279 -17.58 9.99 -7.96
C LEU A 279 -16.82 11.16 -7.32
N LEU A 280 -15.70 10.87 -6.67
CA LEU A 280 -14.89 11.91 -6.00
C LEU A 280 -14.11 12.75 -7.02
N LYS A 281 -13.36 12.09 -7.89
CA LYS A 281 -12.47 12.75 -8.85
C LYS A 281 -12.08 11.83 -9.98
N VAL A 282 -11.85 12.38 -11.16
CA VAL A 282 -11.09 11.70 -12.22
C VAL A 282 -9.65 12.17 -12.13
N CYS A 283 -8.80 11.36 -11.49
CA CYS A 283 -7.39 11.65 -11.30
C CYS A 283 -6.64 11.42 -12.62
N SER A 284 -5.93 12.45 -13.08
CA SER A 284 -4.99 12.38 -14.21
C SER A 284 -3.56 12.44 -13.69
N THR A 285 -2.63 11.77 -14.36
CA THR A 285 -1.20 12.10 -14.27
C THR A 285 -0.75 12.78 -15.56
N SER A 286 0.41 13.44 -15.54
CA SER A 286 0.98 14.24 -16.63
C SER A 286 1.28 13.43 -17.91
N THR A 287 1.30 12.11 -17.83
CA THR A 287 1.55 11.21 -18.97
C THR A 287 0.30 10.39 -19.30
N HIS A 288 0.07 10.18 -20.60
CA HIS A 288 -1.12 9.64 -21.28
C HIS A 288 -1.74 8.28 -20.78
N GLY A 289 -1.36 7.75 -19.62
CA GLY A 289 -1.75 6.43 -19.12
C GLY A 289 -2.73 6.38 -17.92
N PHE A 290 -2.77 7.41 -17.07
CA PHE A 290 -3.50 7.35 -15.80
C PHE A 290 -4.55 8.46 -15.70
N LYS A 291 -5.66 8.30 -16.44
CA LYS A 291 -6.91 9.04 -16.19
C LYS A 291 -7.94 8.06 -15.63
N ARG A 292 -8.15 8.05 -14.32
CA ARG A 292 -8.99 7.06 -13.63
C ARG A 292 -9.95 7.73 -12.64
N PRO A 293 -11.23 7.32 -12.61
CA PRO A 293 -12.15 7.76 -11.58
C PRO A 293 -11.80 7.13 -10.24
N ILE A 294 -11.98 7.89 -9.17
CA ILE A 294 -12.02 7.42 -7.79
C ILE A 294 -13.47 7.53 -7.33
N TYR A 295 -14.01 6.43 -6.83
CA TYR A 295 -15.33 6.37 -6.24
C TYR A 295 -15.23 6.17 -4.74
N LEU A 296 -16.18 6.76 -4.01
CA LEU A 296 -16.42 6.52 -2.59
C LEU A 296 -17.74 5.78 -2.44
N TYR A 297 -17.70 4.58 -1.86
CA TYR A 297 -18.90 3.85 -1.46
C TYR A 297 -19.08 3.92 0.05
N THR A 298 -20.32 4.06 0.51
CA THR A 298 -20.67 4.07 1.95
C THR A 298 -21.43 2.80 2.31
N LYS A 299 -21.05 2.16 3.41
CA LYS A 299 -21.74 0.99 3.97
C LYS A 299 -22.90 1.39 4.88
#